data_AF-A0A958XU89-F1
#
_entry.id   AF-A0A958XU89-F1
#
_cell.length_a   1.000
_cell.length_b   1.000
_cell.length_c   1.000
_cell.angle_alpha   90.00
_cell.angle_beta   90.00
_cell.angle_gamma   90.00
#
_symmetry.space_group_name_H-M   'P 1'
#
loop_
_entity.id
_entity.type
_entity.pdbx_description
1 polymer ?
#
loop_
_entity_poly.entity_id
_entity_poly.type
_entity_poly.pdbx_seq_one_letter_code
_entity_poly.pdbx_strand_id
1 'polypeptide(L)'
;MAKEITPRSEDYSQWYLDIVRKARLADTSPVRGCMVIKPHGFGIWERMRDALDAMFKETGHVNAYFPLFIPKSFLSKEAAHVEGFAKECAVVTHHRLEEGPDGKLRPAGELEEPYI
;
A
#
# COMPACT_ATOMS: atom_id res chain seq x y z
N MET A 1 -12.32 -13.80 -32.97
CA MET A 1 -12.08 -12.82 -31.90
C MET A 1 -11.26 -13.51 -30.82
N ALA A 2 -9.96 -13.20 -30.70
CA ALA A 2 -9.12 -13.54 -29.55
C ALA A 2 -7.71 -12.96 -29.77
N LYS A 3 -7.49 -11.72 -29.34
CA LYS A 3 -6.16 -11.23 -28.99
C LYS A 3 -6.20 -11.10 -27.47
N GLU A 4 -5.94 -12.19 -26.74
CA GLU A 4 -6.30 -12.20 -25.32
C GLU A 4 -5.12 -12.05 -24.36
N ILE A 5 -3.92 -12.56 -24.69
CA ILE A 5 -2.73 -12.44 -23.82
C ILE A 5 -1.48 -12.40 -24.72
N THR A 6 -0.60 -11.43 -24.53
CA THR A 6 0.71 -11.37 -25.21
C THR A 6 1.60 -12.56 -24.83
N PRO A 7 2.29 -13.24 -25.77
CA PRO A 7 3.23 -14.30 -25.42
C PRO A 7 4.34 -13.79 -24.50
N ARG A 8 4.60 -14.54 -23.42
CA ARG A 8 5.63 -14.18 -22.43
C ARG A 8 7.02 -13.98 -23.03
N SER A 9 7.36 -14.73 -24.09
CA SER A 9 8.65 -14.65 -24.77
C SER A 9 8.81 -13.41 -25.66
N GLU A 10 7.71 -12.73 -26.01
CA GLU A 10 7.70 -11.56 -26.88
C GLU A 10 7.74 -10.27 -26.05
N ASP A 11 6.85 -10.16 -25.06
CA ASP A 11 6.83 -9.04 -24.12
C ASP A 11 6.35 -9.53 -22.74
N TYR A 12 7.31 -9.68 -21.84
CA TYR A 12 7.04 -10.13 -20.47
C TYR A 12 6.18 -9.13 -19.69
N SER A 13 6.42 -7.83 -19.89
CA SER A 13 5.73 -6.77 -19.16
C SER A 13 4.25 -6.72 -19.54
N GLN A 14 3.96 -6.75 -20.84
CA GLN A 14 2.59 -6.78 -21.32
C GLN A 14 1.89 -8.10 -20.97
N TRP A 15 2.58 -9.24 -21.09
CA TRP A 15 2.07 -10.54 -20.64
C TRP A 15 1.63 -10.51 -19.17
N TYR A 16 2.46 -9.95 -18.28
CA TYR A 16 2.14 -9.85 -16.86
C TYR A 16 0.88 -9.00 -16.63
N LEU A 17 0.80 -7.83 -17.27
CA LEU A 17 -0.37 -6.95 -17.17
C LEU A 17 -1.64 -7.59 -17.73
N ASP A 18 -1.52 -8.33 -18.83
CA ASP A 18 -2.63 -9.08 -19.42
C ASP A 18 -3.13 -10.14 -18.45
N ILE A 19 -2.24 -10.91 -17.83
CA ILE A 19 -2.61 -11.93 -16.83
C ILE A 19 -3.32 -11.30 -15.64
N VAL A 20 -2.74 -10.26 -15.03
CA VAL A 20 -3.33 -9.56 -13.88
C VAL A 20 -4.74 -9.07 -14.20
N ARG A 21 -4.94 -8.50 -15.40
CA ARG A 21 -6.23 -7.96 -15.84
C ARG A 21 -7.22 -9.06 -16.20
N LYS A 22 -6.83 -10.04 -17.01
CA LYS A 22 -7.70 -11.11 -17.53
C LYS A 22 -8.12 -12.08 -16.44
N ALA A 23 -7.22 -12.40 -15.51
CA ALA A 23 -7.56 -13.20 -14.32
C ALA A 23 -8.29 -12.39 -13.25
N ARG A 24 -8.55 -11.09 -13.48
CA ARG A 24 -9.24 -10.18 -12.55
C ARG A 24 -8.57 -10.16 -11.18
N LEU A 25 -7.26 -10.02 -11.13
CA LEU A 25 -6.49 -9.99 -9.88
C LEU A 25 -6.45 -8.58 -9.28
N ALA A 26 -6.20 -7.56 -10.09
CA ALA A 26 -6.15 -6.16 -9.67
C ALA A 26 -6.57 -5.21 -10.81
N ASP A 27 -7.07 -4.03 -10.43
CA ASP A 27 -7.36 -2.90 -11.33
C ASP A 27 -6.46 -1.70 -10.98
N THR A 28 -6.23 -0.81 -11.94
CA THR A 28 -5.43 0.41 -11.74
C THR A 28 -6.15 1.41 -10.84
N SER A 29 -5.41 2.04 -9.91
CA SER A 29 -5.90 3.16 -9.09
C SER A 29 -5.63 4.51 -9.76
N PRO A 30 -6.44 5.56 -9.51
CA PRO A 30 -6.08 6.94 -9.88
C PRO A 30 -4.81 7.44 -9.15
N VAL A 31 -4.40 6.78 -8.06
CA VAL A 31 -3.17 7.09 -7.33
C VAL A 31 -2.01 6.28 -7.93
N ARG A 32 -0.97 6.96 -8.40
CA ARG A 32 0.23 6.32 -8.96
C ARG A 32 0.85 5.38 -7.95
N GLY A 33 1.23 4.18 -8.40
CA GLY A 33 1.83 3.15 -7.54
C GLY A 33 0.82 2.36 -6.71
N CYS A 34 -0.47 2.74 -6.72
CA CYS A 34 -1.53 2.00 -6.05
C CYS A 34 -2.35 1.17 -7.04
N MET A 35 -2.99 0.13 -6.52
CA MET A 35 -3.91 -0.73 -7.27
C MET A 35 -5.09 -1.13 -6.38
N VAL A 36 -6.23 -1.40 -7.00
CA VAL A 36 -7.37 -2.03 -6.32
C VAL A 36 -7.23 -3.53 -6.51
N ILE A 37 -6.93 -4.26 -5.43
CA ILE A 37 -6.87 -5.72 -5.47
C ILE A 37 -8.31 -6.25 -5.48
N LYS A 38 -8.65 -7.03 -6.51
CA LYS A 38 -9.99 -7.58 -6.71
C LYS A 38 -10.20 -8.84 -5.87
N PRO A 39 -11.45 -9.33 -5.69
CA PRO A 39 -11.71 -10.50 -4.85
C PRO A 39 -10.87 -11.74 -5.19
N HIS A 40 -10.61 -11.99 -6.48
CA HIS A 40 -9.78 -13.13 -6.88
C HIS A 40 -8.31 -12.96 -6.46
N GLY A 41 -7.73 -11.78 -6.64
CA GLY A 41 -6.37 -11.48 -6.18
C GLY A 41 -6.26 -11.45 -4.66
N PHE A 42 -7.26 -10.86 -3.99
CA PHE A 42 -7.29 -10.78 -2.53
C PHE A 42 -7.43 -12.17 -1.90
N GLY A 43 -8.22 -13.07 -2.48
CA GLY A 43 -8.32 -14.45 -2.01
C GLY A 43 -7.01 -15.25 -2.12
N ILE A 44 -6.13 -14.92 -3.07
CA ILE A 44 -4.78 -15.51 -3.12
C ILE A 44 -3.95 -14.99 -1.94
N TRP A 45 -3.99 -13.69 -1.69
CA TRP A 45 -3.31 -13.06 -0.56
C TRP A 45 -3.77 -13.62 0.78
N GLU A 46 -5.07 -13.81 0.99
CA GLU A 46 -5.61 -14.39 2.23
C GLU A 46 -5.07 -15.79 2.49
N ARG A 47 -5.01 -16.65 1.46
CA ARG A 47 -4.46 -18.00 1.58
C ARG A 47 -2.98 -18.00 1.95
N MET A 48 -2.20 -17.08 1.37
CA MET A 48 -0.78 -16.92 1.70
C MET A 48 -0.59 -16.43 3.13
N ARG A 49 -1.34 -15.39 3.53
CA ARG A 49 -1.34 -14.85 4.89
C ARG A 49 -1.68 -15.94 5.91
N ASP A 50 -2.75 -16.68 5.69
CA ASP A 50 -3.24 -17.68 6.65
C ASP A 50 -2.27 -18.85 6.80
N ALA A 51 -1.64 -19.29 5.70
CA ALA A 51 -0.61 -20.32 5.75
C ALA A 51 0.61 -19.86 6.57
N LEU A 52 1.11 -18.64 6.34
CA LEU A 52 2.23 -18.10 7.09
C LEU A 52 1.89 -17.86 8.56
N ASP A 53 0.70 -17.33 8.84
CA ASP A 53 0.20 -17.09 10.19
C ASP A 53 0.14 -18.38 11.03
N ALA A 54 -0.31 -19.48 10.44
CA ALA A 54 -0.28 -20.80 11.08
C ALA A 54 1.15 -21.22 11.47
N MET A 55 2.10 -21.09 10.53
CA MET A 55 3.51 -21.44 10.77
C MET A 55 4.16 -20.59 11.87
N PHE A 56 3.83 -19.30 11.95
CA PHE A 56 4.30 -18.43 13.03
C PHE A 56 3.75 -18.85 14.39
N LYS A 57 2.47 -19.21 14.45
CA LYS A 57 1.82 -19.66 15.69
C LYS A 57 2.36 -21.01 16.18
N GLU A 58 2.70 -21.93 15.27
CA GLU A 58 3.34 -23.21 15.61
C GLU A 58 4.68 -23.04 16.33
N THR A 59 5.38 -21.92 16.08
CA THR A 59 6.65 -21.58 16.72
C THR A 59 6.49 -20.69 17.96
N GLY A 60 5.26 -20.48 18.42
CA GLY A 60 4.95 -19.72 19.64
C GLY A 60 4.83 -18.21 19.45
N HIS A 61 4.84 -17.70 18.21
CA HIS A 61 4.66 -16.27 17.94
C HIS A 61 3.21 -15.84 18.16
N VAL A 62 3.02 -14.59 18.57
CA VAL A 62 1.72 -13.97 18.76
C VAL A 62 1.61 -12.72 17.90
N ASN A 63 0.46 -12.54 17.25
CA ASN A 63 0.20 -11.35 16.45
C ASN A 63 -0.07 -10.15 17.37
N ALA A 64 0.44 -8.99 16.96
CA ALA A 64 0.12 -7.70 17.55
C ALA A 64 -0.27 -6.72 16.44
N TYR A 65 -1.10 -5.75 16.78
CA TYR A 65 -1.45 -4.66 15.87
C TYR A 65 -0.91 -3.36 16.45
N PHE A 66 -0.11 -2.67 15.64
CA PHE A 66 0.41 -1.35 15.96
C PHE A 66 -0.32 -0.30 15.11
N PRO A 67 -0.44 0.94 15.59
CA PRO A 67 -1.00 2.03 14.81
C PRO A 67 -0.27 2.20 13.47
N LEU A 68 -1.03 2.47 12.41
CA LEU A 68 -0.46 2.73 11.09
C LEU A 68 0.40 4.00 11.09
N PHE A 69 -0.05 5.04 11.79
CA PHE A 69 0.63 6.33 11.87
C PHE A 69 1.70 6.31 12.95
N ILE A 70 2.92 6.66 12.55
CA ILE A 70 4.08 6.71 13.44
C ILE A 70 4.53 8.17 13.58
N PRO A 71 4.72 8.70 14.80
CA PRO A 71 5.31 10.02 15.00
C PRO A 71 6.66 10.14 14.30
N LYS A 72 6.87 11.22 13.55
CA LYS A 72 8.13 11.46 12.83
C LYS A 72 9.35 11.36 13.76
N SER A 73 9.22 11.79 15.01
CA SER A 73 10.24 11.73 16.06
C SER A 73 10.66 10.31 16.40
N PHE A 74 9.74 9.34 16.30
CA PHE A 74 10.04 7.93 16.55
C PHE A 74 10.82 7.35 15.37
N LEU A 75 10.42 7.66 14.13
CA LEU A 75 11.16 7.25 12.95
C LEU A 75 12.56 7.89 12.89
N SER A 76 12.69 9.12 13.36
CA SER A 76 13.96 9.87 13.37
C SER A 76 14.99 9.31 14.37
N LYS A 77 14.54 8.60 15.42
CA LYS A 77 15.45 7.92 16.36
C LYS A 77 16.20 6.75 15.70
N GLU A 78 15.59 6.14 14.68
CA GLU A 78 16.20 5.07 13.87
C GLU A 78 16.99 5.62 12.66
N ALA A 79 17.04 6.94 12.45
CA ALA A 79 17.59 7.55 11.23
C ALA A 79 19.05 7.19 10.93
N ALA A 80 19.85 6.83 11.95
CA ALA A 80 21.22 6.34 11.77
C ALA A 80 21.29 4.98 11.02
N HIS A 81 20.20 4.21 10.99
CA HIS A 81 20.08 2.92 10.29
C HIS A 81 19.22 2.98 9.02
N VAL A 82 18.61 4.14 8.73
CA VAL A 82 17.41 4.26 7.88
C VAL A 82 17.59 5.34 6.79
N GLU A 83 18.83 5.64 6.38
CA GLU A 83 19.18 6.70 5.41
C GLU A 83 18.40 6.68 4.08
N GLY A 84 17.87 5.51 3.68
CA GLY A 84 17.06 5.34 2.47
C GLY A 84 15.54 5.31 2.70
N PHE A 85 15.06 4.77 3.81
CA PHE A 85 13.63 4.44 3.98
C PHE A 85 12.79 5.67 4.34
N ALA A 86 13.32 6.62 5.11
CA ALA A 86 12.57 7.80 5.51
C ALA A 86 12.23 8.77 4.35
N LYS A 87 12.92 8.68 3.20
CA LYS A 87 12.74 9.59 2.07
C LYS A 87 11.53 9.25 1.19
N GLU A 88 11.02 8.03 1.27
CA GLU A 88 9.91 7.53 0.43
C GLU A 88 8.56 7.51 1.17
N CYS A 89 8.53 7.99 2.41
CA CYS A 89 7.37 7.97 3.27
C CYS A 89 6.40 9.11 2.97
N ALA A 90 5.10 8.79 2.85
CA ALA A 90 4.06 9.80 2.89
C ALA A 90 4.03 10.47 4.28
N VAL A 91 3.71 11.75 4.33
CA VAL A 91 3.68 12.53 5.58
C VAL A 91 2.29 13.12 5.78
N VAL A 92 1.68 12.83 6.92
CA VAL A 92 0.42 13.42 7.35
C VAL A 92 0.73 14.60 8.27
N THR A 93 0.32 15.80 7.86
CA THR A 93 0.57 17.06 8.59
C THR A 93 -0.70 17.70 9.15
N HIS A 94 -1.88 17.30 8.67
CA HIS A 94 -3.17 17.91 9.00
C HIS A 94 -4.22 16.82 9.26
N HIS A 95 -5.13 17.05 10.20
CA HIS A 95 -6.12 16.05 10.60
C HIS A 95 -7.55 16.34 10.08
N ARG A 96 -7.78 17.49 9.43
CA ARG A 96 -9.08 17.81 8.83
C ARG A 96 -8.96 18.67 7.58
N LEU A 97 -10.09 18.85 6.91
CA LEU A 97 -10.27 19.81 5.82
C LEU A 97 -11.24 20.92 6.28
N GLU A 98 -11.05 22.14 5.79
CA GLU A 98 -11.99 23.25 5.97
C GLU A 98 -12.29 23.93 4.63
N GLU A 99 -13.45 24.60 4.54
CA GLU A 99 -13.85 25.30 3.32
C GLU A 99 -13.06 26.60 3.16
N GLY A 100 -12.33 26.72 2.06
CA GLY A 100 -11.58 27.92 1.71
C GLY A 100 -12.48 29.03 1.15
N PRO A 101 -11.95 30.26 1.01
CA PRO A 101 -12.70 31.40 0.44
C PRO A 101 -13.21 31.18 -0.99
N ASP A 102 -12.64 30.19 -1.70
CA ASP A 102 -13.01 29.77 -3.05
C ASP A 102 -14.02 28.60 -3.08
N GLY A 103 -14.58 28.22 -1.92
CA GLY A 103 -15.50 27.08 -1.78
C GLY A 103 -14.81 25.71 -1.91
N LYS A 104 -13.47 25.67 -1.97
CA LYS A 104 -12.69 24.43 -2.07
C LYS A 104 -12.16 24.01 -0.71
N LEU A 105 -12.16 22.71 -0.45
CA LEU A 105 -11.58 22.16 0.78
C LEU A 105 -10.06 22.32 0.77
N ARG A 106 -9.51 22.77 1.90
CA ARG A 106 -8.07 22.90 2.15
C ARG A 106 -7.68 22.18 3.45
N PRO A 107 -6.47 21.61 3.55
CA PRO A 107 -5.97 21.07 4.81
C PRO A 107 -6.01 22.10 5.94
N ALA A 108 -6.47 21.67 7.11
CA ALA A 108 -6.55 22.46 8.33
C ALA A 108 -6.38 21.58 9.57
N GLY A 109 -6.19 22.21 10.73
CA GLY A 109 -5.84 21.48 11.95
C GLY A 109 -4.46 20.83 11.78
N GLU A 110 -3.43 21.67 11.68
CA GLU A 110 -2.04 21.23 11.66
C GLU A 110 -1.76 20.41 12.93
N LEU A 111 -1.09 19.29 12.76
CA LEU A 111 -0.72 18.40 13.86
C LEU A 111 0.44 19.01 14.66
N GLU A 112 0.47 18.76 15.98
CA GLU A 112 1.60 19.15 16.84
C GLU A 112 2.92 18.53 16.35
N GLU A 113 2.84 17.33 15.78
CA GLU A 113 3.94 16.66 15.09
C GLU A 113 3.41 15.89 13.87
N PRO A 114 4.11 15.90 12.72
CA PRO A 114 3.74 15.08 11.57
C PRO A 114 3.81 13.58 11.83
N TYR A 115 2.93 12.83 11.18
CA TYR A 115 2.95 11.37 11.17
C TYR A 115 3.43 10.83 9.83
N ILE A 116 4.01 9.63 9.88
CA ILE A 116 4.40 8.82 8.73
C ILE A 116 3.49 7.60 8.65
#